data_AF-A0A257SS01-F1
#
_entry.id   AF-A0A257SS01-F1
#
_cell.length_a   1.000
_cell.length_b   1.000
_cell.length_c   1.000
_cell.angle_alpha   90.00
_cell.angle_beta   90.00
_cell.angle_gamma   90.00
#
_symmetry.space_group_name_H-M   'P 1'
#
loop_
_entity.id
_entity.type
_entity.pdbx_description
1 polymer ?
#
loop_
_entity_poly.entity_id
_entity_poly.type
_entity_poly.pdbx_seq_one_letter_code
_entity_poly.pdbx_strand_id
1 'polypeptide(L)'
;VAGNVSGLAPGIYRYLPRAHRLVRVSQGDKRANLAAAALGQSSISKAPGVVVLTAVERRTTGKYGPRGIAYLEREAGHAAQNLLLQATALGLGGVPIGAFVDARVAAILGLPADARPLYLIPVGRPGPGDSGSKPRSAR
;
A
#
# COMPACT_ATOMS: atom_id res chain seq x y z
N VAL A 1 6.72 1.88 -1.08
CA VAL A 1 7.31 3.23 -1.17
C VAL A 1 7.90 3.59 0.18
N ALA A 2 9.18 3.94 0.22
CA ALA A 2 9.89 4.29 1.45
C ALA A 2 10.30 5.77 1.40
N GLY A 3 10.16 6.46 2.53
CA GLY A 3 10.74 7.79 2.72
C GLY A 3 11.68 7.82 3.92
N ASN A 4 11.18 7.53 5.12
CA ASN A 4 11.96 7.57 6.36
C ASN A 4 12.07 6.18 7.01
N VAL A 5 12.47 5.16 6.24
CA VAL A 5 12.63 3.79 6.72
C VAL A 5 14.12 3.53 7.00
N SER A 6 14.46 3.16 8.25
CA SER A 6 15.84 2.85 8.62
C SER A 6 16.41 1.73 7.75
N GLY A 7 17.63 1.91 7.25
CA GLY A 7 18.29 0.94 6.36
C GLY A 7 17.79 0.93 4.91
N LEU A 8 16.89 1.85 4.53
CA LEU A 8 16.37 1.92 3.16
C LEU A 8 16.33 3.36 2.65
N ALA A 9 17.04 3.63 1.54
CA ALA A 9 17.02 4.95 0.92
C ALA A 9 15.60 5.32 0.43
N PRO A 10 15.21 6.61 0.43
CA PRO A 10 13.92 7.04 -0.10
C PRO A 10 13.70 6.57 -1.54
N GLY A 11 12.56 5.96 -1.85
CA GLY A 11 12.30 5.42 -3.17
C GLY A 11 11.07 4.54 -3.30
N ILE A 12 10.82 4.12 -4.53
CA ILE A 12 9.85 3.07 -4.86
C ILE A 12 10.62 1.76 -4.96
N TYR A 13 10.08 0.72 -4.31
CA TYR A 13 10.66 -0.60 -4.28
C TYR A 13 9.62 -1.63 -4.70
N ARG A 14 10.04 -2.59 -5.52
CA ARG A 14 9.27 -3.78 -5.85
C ARG A 14 9.73 -4.92 -4.95
N TYR A 15 8.80 -5.52 -4.23
CA TYR A 15 9.05 -6.74 -3.48
C TYR A 15 9.02 -7.96 -4.40
N LEU A 16 10.03 -8.83 -4.29
CA LEU A 16 10.14 -10.09 -5.02
C LEU A 16 9.95 -11.26 -4.05
N PRO A 17 8.75 -11.87 -3.97
CA PRO A 17 8.44 -12.86 -2.94
C PRO A 17 9.37 -14.08 -2.94
N ARG A 18 9.71 -14.60 -4.12
CA ARG A 18 10.56 -15.80 -4.26
C ARG A 18 11.96 -15.63 -3.68
N ALA A 19 12.50 -14.42 -3.75
CA ALA A 19 13.86 -14.10 -3.30
C ALA A 19 13.86 -13.29 -2.01
N HIS A 20 12.68 -13.06 -1.40
CA HIS A 20 12.48 -12.23 -0.23
C HIS A 20 13.32 -10.93 -0.22
N ARG A 21 13.26 -10.17 -1.32
CA ARG A 21 14.08 -8.96 -1.47
C ARG A 21 13.31 -7.78 -2.05
N LEU A 22 13.80 -6.59 -1.76
CA LEU A 22 13.35 -5.34 -2.35
C LEU A 22 14.29 -4.92 -3.48
N VAL A 23 13.73 -4.58 -4.64
CA VAL A 23 14.46 -3.98 -5.76
C VAL A 23 14.00 -2.54 -5.91
N ARG A 24 14.94 -1.59 -5.84
CA ARG A 24 14.63 -0.16 -6.04
C ARG A 24 14.33 0.07 -7.51
N VAL A 25 13.14 0.60 -7.81
CA VAL A 25 12.68 0.89 -9.17
C VAL A 25 12.66 2.38 -9.48
N SER A 26 12.60 3.23 -8.45
CA SER A 26 12.67 4.68 -8.60
C SER A 26 13.26 5.32 -7.36
N GLN A 27 13.95 6.44 -7.55
CA GLN A 27 14.58 7.21 -6.47
C GLN A 27 13.65 8.32 -5.97
N GLY A 28 13.92 8.80 -4.74
CA GLY A 28 13.24 9.93 -4.14
C GLY A 28 11.98 9.53 -3.38
N ASP A 29 11.62 10.35 -2.39
CA ASP A 29 10.40 10.16 -1.62
C ASP A 29 9.17 10.53 -2.46
N LYS A 30 8.23 9.59 -2.60
CA LYS A 30 6.98 9.77 -3.36
C LYS A 30 5.74 9.81 -2.48
N ARG A 31 5.90 9.80 -1.14
CA ARG A 31 4.77 9.77 -0.21
C ARG A 31 3.86 11.00 -0.34
N ALA A 32 4.43 12.18 -0.57
CA ALA A 32 3.66 13.40 -0.80
C ALA A 32 2.81 13.31 -2.09
N ASN A 33 3.39 12.79 -3.17
CA ASN A 33 2.67 12.57 -4.43
C ASN A 33 1.53 11.56 -4.24
N LEU A 34 1.78 10.45 -3.51
CA LEU A 34 0.75 9.46 -3.19
C LEU A 34 -0.36 10.05 -2.33
N ALA A 35 -0.04 10.87 -1.33
CA ALA A 35 -1.04 11.54 -0.51
C ALA A 35 -1.94 12.46 -1.35
N ALA A 36 -1.35 13.22 -2.28
CA ALA A 36 -2.10 14.08 -3.21
C ALA A 36 -2.96 13.28 -4.21
N ALA A 37 -2.56 12.06 -4.57
CA ALA A 37 -3.35 11.14 -5.39
C ALA A 37 -4.46 10.44 -4.59
N ALA A 38 -4.32 10.35 -3.26
CA ALA A 38 -5.24 9.72 -2.33
C ALA A 38 -6.11 10.73 -1.57
N LEU A 39 -6.57 11.77 -2.26
CA LEU A 39 -7.49 12.79 -1.74
C LEU A 39 -6.95 13.53 -0.49
N GLY A 40 -5.63 13.69 -0.39
CA GLY A 40 -4.99 14.43 0.70
C GLY A 40 -4.89 13.64 2.01
N GLN A 41 -5.01 12.30 1.99
CA GLN A 41 -4.91 11.49 3.20
C GLN A 41 -3.52 11.57 3.84
N SER A 42 -3.43 12.36 4.92
CA SER A 42 -2.16 12.72 5.58
C SER A 42 -1.41 11.54 6.23
N SER A 43 -2.09 10.42 6.50
CA SER A 43 -1.45 9.19 6.99
C SER A 43 -0.39 8.67 6.02
N ILE A 44 -0.58 8.87 4.71
CA ILE A 44 0.36 8.46 3.65
C ILE A 44 1.68 9.24 3.72
N SER A 45 1.61 10.57 3.91
CA SER A 45 2.81 11.41 3.97
C SER A 45 3.53 11.34 5.32
N LYS A 46 2.78 11.09 6.42
CA LYS A 46 3.34 10.98 7.77
C LYS A 46 4.00 9.64 8.05
N ALA A 47 3.49 8.54 7.49
CA ALA A 47 4.07 7.22 7.73
C ALA A 47 5.46 7.10 7.08
N PRO A 48 6.46 6.47 7.75
CA PRO A 48 7.81 6.31 7.21
C PRO A 48 7.83 5.53 5.88
N GLY A 49 6.89 4.61 5.69
CA GLY A 49 6.71 3.86 4.44
C GLY A 49 5.23 3.57 4.15
N VAL A 50 4.96 3.29 2.88
CA VAL A 50 3.64 2.93 2.35
C VAL A 50 3.80 1.65 1.54
N VAL A 51 3.14 0.58 1.97
CA VAL A 51 3.01 -0.64 1.17
C VAL A 51 1.89 -0.43 0.18
N VAL A 52 2.14 -0.71 -1.10
CA VAL A 52 1.13 -0.58 -2.15
C VAL A 52 0.83 -1.96 -2.69
N LEU A 53 -0.41 -2.39 -2.57
CA LEU A 53 -0.87 -3.63 -3.21
C LEU A 53 -1.28 -3.29 -4.63
N THR A 54 -0.78 -4.06 -5.59
CA THR A 54 -1.08 -3.90 -7.01
C THR A 54 -1.49 -5.25 -7.58
N ALA A 55 -2.34 -5.24 -8.60
CA ALA A 55 -2.75 -6.42 -9.33
C ALA A 55 -2.37 -6.29 -10.79
N VAL A 56 -1.88 -7.40 -11.38
CA VAL A 56 -1.71 -7.55 -12.82
C VAL A 56 -2.94 -8.27 -13.33
N GLU A 57 -3.88 -7.54 -13.92
CA GLU A 57 -5.23 -8.06 -14.15
C GLU A 57 -5.24 -9.26 -15.09
N ARG A 58 -4.51 -9.17 -16.21
CA ARG A 58 -4.43 -10.21 -17.23
C ARG A 58 -4.00 -11.56 -16.66
N ARG A 59 -3.16 -11.56 -15.62
CA ARG A 59 -2.68 -12.80 -14.99
C ARG A 59 -3.80 -13.60 -14.34
N THR A 60 -4.80 -12.91 -13.79
CA THR A 60 -5.90 -13.55 -13.06
C THR A 60 -7.14 -13.71 -13.94
N THR A 61 -7.47 -12.71 -14.76
CA THR A 61 -8.60 -12.79 -15.70
C THR A 61 -8.34 -13.77 -16.84
N GLY A 62 -7.09 -13.99 -17.25
CA GLY A 62 -6.75 -15.01 -18.25
C GLY A 62 -7.13 -16.43 -17.81
N LYS A 63 -7.11 -16.72 -16.50
CA LYS A 63 -7.46 -18.04 -15.95
C LYS A 63 -8.93 -18.14 -15.52
N TYR A 64 -9.49 -17.08 -14.95
CA TYR A 64 -10.80 -17.10 -14.30
C TYR A 64 -11.87 -16.25 -14.99
N GLY A 65 -11.55 -15.68 -16.16
CA GLY A 65 -12.44 -14.79 -16.88
C GLY A 65 -12.87 -13.58 -16.03
N PRO A 66 -14.14 -13.12 -16.17
CA PRO A 66 -14.66 -11.99 -15.41
C PRO A 66 -14.61 -12.17 -13.88
N ARG A 67 -14.69 -13.42 -13.39
CA ARG A 67 -14.59 -13.72 -11.94
C ARG A 67 -13.21 -13.40 -11.37
N GLY A 68 -12.18 -13.33 -12.23
CA GLY A 68 -10.83 -12.96 -11.83
C GLY A 68 -10.77 -11.60 -11.15
N ILE A 69 -11.64 -10.65 -11.52
CA ILE A 69 -11.70 -9.32 -10.89
C ILE A 69 -12.08 -9.44 -9.40
N ALA A 70 -13.14 -10.20 -9.10
CA ALA A 70 -13.56 -10.43 -7.72
C ALA A 70 -12.52 -11.21 -6.90
N TYR A 71 -11.75 -12.09 -7.53
CA TYR A 71 -10.65 -12.77 -6.84
C TYR A 71 -9.49 -11.82 -6.51
N LEU A 72 -9.13 -10.92 -7.42
CA LEU A 72 -8.10 -9.91 -7.17
C LEU A 72 -8.44 -9.04 -5.95
N GLU A 73 -9.69 -8.59 -5.84
CA GLU A 73 -10.14 -7.77 -4.72
C GLU A 73 -10.11 -8.54 -3.38
N ARG A 74 -10.57 -9.80 -3.37
CA ARG A 74 -10.52 -10.65 -2.18
C ARG A 74 -9.09 -10.96 -1.76
N GLU A 75 -8.22 -11.32 -2.70
CA GLU A 75 -6.81 -11.60 -2.42
C GLU A 75 -6.09 -10.35 -1.88
N ALA A 76 -6.39 -9.16 -2.43
CA ALA A 76 -5.86 -7.92 -1.90
C ALA A 76 -6.33 -7.65 -0.47
N GLY A 77 -7.58 -7.93 -0.15
CA GLY A 77 -8.11 -7.87 1.22
C GLY A 77 -7.37 -8.79 2.18
N HIS A 78 -7.16 -10.06 1.80
CA HIS A 78 -6.38 -11.01 2.61
C HIS A 78 -4.93 -10.57 2.82
N ALA A 79 -4.28 -10.09 1.75
CA ALA A 79 -2.91 -9.59 1.83
C ALA A 79 -2.80 -8.34 2.72
N ALA A 80 -3.76 -7.42 2.61
CA ALA A 80 -3.83 -6.23 3.46
C ALA A 80 -3.99 -6.63 4.94
N GLN A 81 -4.89 -7.57 5.24
CA GLN A 81 -5.11 -8.03 6.61
C GLN A 81 -3.86 -8.70 7.20
N ASN A 82 -3.18 -9.55 6.45
CA ASN A 82 -1.92 -10.16 6.89
C ASN A 82 -0.85 -9.11 7.18
N LEU A 83 -0.73 -8.10 6.32
CA LEU A 83 0.21 -6.99 6.54
C LEU A 83 -0.13 -6.24 7.85
N LEU A 84 -1.40 -5.94 8.10
CA LEU A 84 -1.84 -5.23 9.30
C LEU A 84 -1.61 -6.06 10.57
N LEU A 85 -1.88 -7.37 10.53
CA LEU A 85 -1.59 -8.27 11.65
C LEU A 85 -0.10 -8.32 11.97
N GLN A 86 0.76 -8.38 10.95
CA GLN A 86 2.21 -8.33 11.14
C GLN A 86 2.69 -6.97 11.66
N ALA A 87 2.13 -5.86 11.15
CA ALA A 87 2.43 -4.54 11.67
C ALA A 87 2.08 -4.44 13.17
N THR A 88 0.87 -4.87 13.56
CA THR A 88 0.42 -4.89 14.96
C THR A 88 1.34 -5.75 15.84
N ALA A 89 1.71 -6.94 15.39
CA ALA A 89 2.62 -7.82 16.13
C ALA A 89 4.01 -7.19 16.37
N LEU A 90 4.44 -6.28 15.50
CA LEU A 90 5.69 -5.52 15.61
C LEU A 90 5.53 -4.19 16.36
N GLY A 91 4.37 -3.91 16.95
CA GLY A 91 4.07 -2.64 17.62
C GLY A 91 3.93 -1.45 16.66
N LEU A 92 3.64 -1.72 15.39
CA LEU A 92 3.39 -0.73 14.35
C LEU A 92 1.89 -0.58 14.10
N GLY A 93 1.49 0.59 13.59
CA GLY A 93 0.15 0.84 13.06
C GLY A 93 0.16 0.87 11.53
N GLY A 94 -0.99 0.54 10.95
CA GLY A 94 -1.24 0.71 9.52
C GLY A 94 -2.71 0.97 9.23
N VAL A 95 -2.99 1.67 8.13
CA VAL A 95 -4.36 2.00 7.71
C VAL A 95 -4.52 1.64 6.23
N PRO A 96 -5.42 0.71 5.87
CA PRO A 96 -5.70 0.42 4.47
C PRO A 96 -6.53 1.54 3.84
N ILE A 97 -6.04 2.09 2.74
CA ILE A 97 -6.68 3.17 2.00
C ILE A 97 -7.02 2.68 0.59
N GLY A 98 -8.32 2.67 0.27
CA GLY A 98 -8.84 2.38 -1.08
C GLY A 98 -9.29 3.62 -1.86
N ALA A 99 -9.37 4.79 -1.21
CA ALA A 99 -9.82 6.02 -1.85
C ALA A 99 -8.63 6.79 -2.45
N PHE A 100 -8.37 6.59 -3.74
CA PHE A 100 -7.35 7.29 -4.52
C PHE A 100 -7.70 7.31 -6.01
N VAL A 101 -6.98 8.12 -6.79
CA VAL A 101 -7.10 8.16 -8.26
C VAL A 101 -6.14 7.14 -8.88
N ASP A 102 -6.66 6.00 -9.33
CA ASP A 102 -5.90 4.86 -9.86
C ASP A 102 -4.82 5.27 -10.85
N ALA A 103 -5.18 6.05 -11.87
CA ALA A 103 -4.26 6.49 -12.92
C ALA A 103 -3.09 7.32 -12.39
N ARG A 104 -3.33 8.18 -11.39
CA ARG A 104 -2.28 9.00 -10.77
C ARG A 104 -1.34 8.13 -9.94
N VAL A 105 -1.88 7.20 -9.15
CA VAL A 105 -1.08 6.27 -8.36
C VAL A 105 -0.26 5.36 -9.27
N ALA A 106 -0.84 4.80 -10.33
CA ALA A 106 -0.14 3.98 -11.31
C ALA A 106 1.03 4.74 -11.97
N ALA A 107 0.79 5.99 -12.38
CA ALA A 107 1.83 6.84 -12.95
C ALA A 107 2.96 7.14 -11.95
N ILE A 108 2.63 7.49 -10.70
CA ILE A 108 3.64 7.72 -9.64
C ILE A 108 4.50 6.48 -9.41
N LEU A 109 3.88 5.30 -9.42
CA LEU A 109 4.55 4.03 -9.17
C LEU A 109 5.30 3.48 -10.40
N GLY A 110 5.07 4.03 -11.59
CA GLY A 110 5.61 3.50 -12.85
C GLY A 110 5.08 2.10 -13.17
N LEU A 111 3.80 1.85 -12.91
CA LEU A 111 3.19 0.55 -13.19
C LEU A 111 3.05 0.30 -14.69
N PRO A 112 3.18 -0.95 -15.17
CA PRO A 112 2.82 -1.30 -16.53
C PRO A 112 1.32 -1.13 -16.78
N ALA A 113 0.92 -1.00 -18.05
CA ALA A 113 -0.45 -0.70 -18.44
C ALA A 113 -1.50 -1.75 -18.00
N ASP A 114 -1.08 -2.99 -17.72
CA ASP A 114 -1.94 -4.07 -17.27
C ASP A 114 -1.94 -4.27 -15.74
N ALA A 115 -1.29 -3.35 -15.00
CA ALA A 115 -1.27 -3.35 -13.55
C ALA A 115 -2.01 -2.15 -12.96
N ARG A 116 -2.80 -2.40 -11.92
CA ARG A 116 -3.50 -1.35 -11.17
C ARG A 116 -3.22 -1.41 -9.67
N PRO A 117 -3.17 -0.28 -8.97
CA PRO A 117 -3.15 -0.23 -7.51
C PRO A 117 -4.50 -0.68 -6.93
N LEU A 118 -4.46 -1.35 -5.79
CA LEU A 118 -5.65 -1.82 -5.06
C LEU A 118 -5.72 -1.24 -3.64
N TYR A 119 -4.59 -1.09 -2.98
CA TYR A 119 -4.50 -0.44 -1.66
C TYR A 119 -3.23 0.38 -1.51
N LEU A 120 -3.35 1.51 -0.83
CA LEU A 120 -2.23 2.21 -0.20
C LEU A 120 -2.29 1.94 1.30
N ILE A 121 -1.23 1.39 1.88
CA ILE A 121 -1.18 1.02 3.30
C ILE A 121 0.03 1.72 3.92
N PRO A 122 -0.11 2.98 4.40
CA PRO A 122 0.87 3.59 5.28
C PRO A 122 1.11 2.71 6.50
N VAL A 123 2.39 2.47 6.82
CA VAL A 123 2.83 1.71 8.00
C VAL A 123 3.86 2.52 8.76
N GLY A 124 3.70 2.63 10.08
CA GLY A 124 4.57 3.42 10.94
C GLY A 124 4.33 3.18 12.41
N ARG A 125 5.03 3.95 13.26
CA ARG A 125 4.72 3.96 14.70
C ARG A 125 3.43 4.75 14.94
N PRO A 126 2.51 4.25 15.78
CA PRO A 126 1.35 5.02 16.21
C PRO A 126 1.77 6.34 16.85
N GLY A 127 0.98 7.40 16.65
CA GLY A 127 1.24 8.69 17.28
C GLY A 127 1.00 8.65 18.80
N PRO A 128 1.57 9.60 19.58
CA PRO A 128 1.19 9.77 20.97
C PRO A 128 -0.32 10.02 21.07
N GLY A 129 -1.05 9.14 21.74
CA GLY A 129 -2.52 9.19 21.88
C GLY A 129 -3.31 8.18 21.04
N ASP A 130 -2.64 7.35 20.25
CA ASP A 130 -3.28 6.31 19.41
C ASP A 130 -3.17 4.90 20.03
N SER A 131 -2.74 4.81 21.30
CA SER A 131 -2.60 3.55 22.08
C SER A 131 -3.92 2.97 22.58
N GLY A 132 -5.04 3.56 22.21
CA GLY A 132 -6.38 3.08 22.51
C GLY A 132 -7.32 3.68 21.47
N SER A 133 -7.97 2.82 20.68
CA SER A 133 -8.94 3.22 19.67
C SER A 133 -9.88 4.32 20.20
N LYS A 134 -9.96 5.47 19.52
CA LYS A 134 -11.11 6.37 19.70
C LYS A 134 -12.38 5.53 19.59
N PRO A 135 -13.36 5.67 20.50
CA PRO A 135 -14.63 4.98 20.35
C PRO A 135 -15.20 5.35 18.98
N ARG A 136 -15.38 4.34 18.13
CA ARG A 136 -16.10 4.51 16.87
C ARG A 136 -17.49 4.99 17.26
N SER A 137 -17.86 6.22 16.90
CA SER A 137 -19.25 6.65 17.11
C SER A 137 -20.12 5.68 16.33
N ALA A 138 -20.93 4.91 17.06
CA ALA A 138 -22.00 4.14 16.46
C ALA A 138 -22.83 5.10 15.60
N ARG A 139 -22.91 4.81 14.30
CA ARG A 139 -24.00 5.31 13.47
C ARG A 139 -25.19 4.38 13.67
#